data_AF-S8D0E8-F1
#
_entry.id   AF-S8D0E8-F1
#
_cell.length_a   1.000
_cell.length_b   1.000
_cell.length_c   1.000
_cell.angle_alpha   90.00
_cell.angle_beta   90.00
_cell.angle_gamma   90.00
#
_symmetry.space_group_name_H-M   'P 1'
#
loop_
_entity.id
_entity.type
_entity.pdbx_description
1 polymer ?
#
loop_
_entity_poly.entity_id
_entity_poly.type
_entity_poly.pdbx_seq_one_letter_code
_entity_poly.pdbx_strand_id
1 'polypeptide(L)'
;MARGKIQIKRIENQTNRQVTYSKRRNGLFKKAHELTVLCDAKVSIIMISNTQKLHEYISPSITTKQVLDQYQRTLGVDIWTTHYQ
;
A
#
# COMPACT_ATOMS: atom_id res chain seq x y z
N MET A 1 7.33 11.70 24.07
CA MET A 1 8.72 11.80 23.58
C MET A 1 8.68 12.14 22.09
N ALA A 2 9.21 13.31 21.71
CA ALA A 2 9.29 13.70 20.30
C ALA A 2 10.21 12.72 19.54
N ARG A 3 9.78 12.29 18.36
CA ARG A 3 10.53 11.32 17.54
C ARG A 3 11.65 12.05 16.80
N GLY A 4 12.90 11.65 17.03
CA GLY A 4 14.06 12.18 16.29
C GLY A 4 13.96 11.88 14.78
N LYS A 5 14.57 12.75 13.95
CA LYS A 5 14.69 12.55 12.50
C LYS A 5 15.50 11.28 12.24
N ILE A 6 15.01 10.42 11.34
CA ILE A 6 15.72 9.20 10.90
C ILE A 6 16.06 9.32 9.41
N GLN A 7 17.18 8.72 8.99
CA GLN A 7 17.52 8.59 7.57
C GLN A 7 16.57 7.61 6.87
N ILE A 8 16.26 7.85 5.59
CA ILE A 8 15.49 6.92 4.75
C ILE A 8 16.45 5.85 4.22
N LYS A 9 16.66 4.82 5.04
CA LYS A 9 17.41 3.60 4.71
C LYS A 9 16.80 2.40 5.42
N ARG A 10 17.22 1.18 5.06
CA ARG A 10 16.80 -0.04 5.75
C ARG A 10 17.12 0.06 7.24
N ILE A 11 16.15 -0.25 8.10
CA ILE A 11 16.36 -0.33 9.55
C ILE A 11 16.95 -1.70 9.84
N GLU A 12 18.18 -1.77 10.33
CA GLU A 12 18.88 -3.05 10.53
C GLU A 12 18.31 -3.88 11.69
N ASN A 13 18.05 -3.23 12.83
CA ASN A 13 17.44 -3.89 13.97
C ASN A 13 16.03 -4.40 13.62
N GLN A 14 15.83 -5.71 13.69
CA GLN A 14 14.61 -6.39 13.26
C GLN A 14 13.36 -5.96 14.04
N THR A 15 13.46 -5.84 15.37
CA THR A 15 12.35 -5.40 16.23
C THR A 15 11.93 -3.97 15.90
N ASN A 16 12.90 -3.06 15.78
CA ASN A 16 12.63 -1.66 15.41
C ASN A 16 12.05 -1.56 13.99
N ARG A 17 12.51 -2.39 13.06
CA ARG A 17 11.97 -2.47 11.70
C ARG A 17 10.52 -2.93 11.71
N GLN A 18 10.17 -3.97 12.47
CA GLN A 18 8.80 -4.47 12.58
C GLN A 18 7.86 -3.44 13.23
N VAL A 19 8.27 -2.83 14.34
CA VAL A 19 7.48 -1.78 15.00
C VAL A 19 7.29 -0.58 14.07
N THR A 20 8.35 -0.16 13.38
CA THR A 20 8.28 0.96 12.42
C THR A 20 7.38 0.62 11.24
N TYR A 21 7.47 -0.59 10.69
CA TYR A 21 6.61 -1.08 9.62
C TYR A 21 5.14 -0.98 10.05
N SER A 22 4.76 -1.56 11.19
CA SER A 22 3.38 -1.54 11.68
C SER A 22 2.85 -0.11 11.87
N LYS A 23 3.64 0.78 12.47
CA LYS A 23 3.24 2.18 12.68
C LYS A 23 3.12 2.97 11.36
N ARG A 24 4.08 2.83 10.44
CA ARG A 24 4.06 3.52 9.15
C ARG A 24 2.95 3.00 8.24
N ARG A 25 2.73 1.68 8.21
CA ARG A 25 1.63 1.03 7.50
C ARG A 25 0.28 1.60 7.95
N ASN A 26 0.04 1.63 9.26
CA ASN A 26 -1.22 2.17 9.78
C ASN A 26 -1.38 3.68 9.47
N GLY A 27 -0.30 4.46 9.57
CA GLY A 27 -0.32 5.87 9.18
C GLY A 27 -0.61 6.09 7.69
N LEU A 28 -0.04 5.24 6.83
CA LEU A 28 -0.30 5.25 5.39
C LEU A 28 -1.77 4.91 5.08
N PHE A 29 -2.33 3.88 5.73
CA PHE A 29 -3.75 3.53 5.59
C PHE A 29 -4.67 4.65 6.03
N LYS A 30 -4.35 5.33 7.14
CA LYS A 30 -5.11 6.50 7.58
C LYS A 30 -5.10 7.61 6.53
N LYS A 31 -3.94 7.90 5.93
CA LYS A 31 -3.81 8.92 4.88
C LYS A 31 -4.54 8.53 3.60
N ALA A 32 -4.50 7.26 3.22
CA ALA A 32 -5.26 6.75 2.08
C ALA A 32 -6.77 6.93 2.30
N HIS A 33 -7.27 6.59 3.49
CA HIS A 33 -8.65 6.81 3.86
C HIS A 33 -9.06 8.28 3.87
N GLU A 34 -8.23 9.16 4.45
CA GLU A 34 -8.45 10.61 4.40
C GLU A 34 -8.59 11.10 2.95
N LEU A 35 -7.73 10.65 2.04
CA LEU A 35 -7.78 11.03 0.63
C LEU A 35 -9.04 10.51 -0.07
N THR A 36 -9.44 9.27 0.20
CA THR A 36 -10.69 8.69 -0.32
C THR A 36 -11.90 9.50 0.12
N VAL A 37 -11.97 9.91 1.39
CA VAL A 37 -13.11 10.68 1.91
C VAL A 37 -13.11 12.11 1.40
N LEU A 38 -11.95 12.78 1.39
CA LEU A 38 -11.86 14.21 1.06
C LEU A 38 -12.00 14.50 -0.43
N CYS A 39 -11.57 13.58 -1.29
CA CYS A 39 -11.44 13.84 -2.72
C CYS A 39 -12.21 12.84 -3.60
N ASP A 40 -13.02 11.96 -3.00
CA ASP A 40 -13.69 10.83 -3.68
C ASP A 40 -12.70 9.97 -4.50
N ALA A 41 -11.45 9.89 -4.02
CA ALA A 41 -10.39 9.18 -4.70
C ALA A 41 -10.48 7.67 -4.44
N LYS A 42 -10.51 6.88 -5.51
CA LYS A 42 -10.37 5.42 -5.44
C LYS A 42 -8.90 5.06 -5.21
N VAL A 43 -8.57 4.66 -3.99
CA VAL A 43 -7.21 4.30 -3.55
C VAL A 43 -7.15 2.82 -3.18
N SER A 44 -6.09 2.14 -3.64
CA SER A 44 -5.72 0.79 -3.22
C SER A 44 -4.23 0.74 -2.90
N ILE A 45 -3.87 0.04 -1.84
CA ILE A 45 -2.48 -0.17 -1.41
C ILE A 45 -2.31 -1.65 -1.12
N ILE A 46 -1.33 -2.27 -1.76
CA ILE A 46 -0.94 -3.67 -1.55
C ILE A 46 0.50 -3.69 -1.02
N MET A 47 0.72 -4.32 0.13
CA MET A 47 2.05 -4.47 0.74
C MET A 47 2.33 -5.93 1.09
N ILE A 48 3.50 -6.41 0.68
CA ILE A 48 4.03 -7.71 1.09
C ILE A 48 5.15 -7.44 2.10
N SER A 49 5.01 -7.94 3.33
CA SER A 49 6.05 -7.78 4.34
C SER A 49 7.25 -8.69 4.06
N ASN A 50 8.36 -8.44 4.75
CA ASN A 50 9.51 -9.36 4.75
C ASN A 50 9.20 -10.74 5.37
N THR A 51 8.02 -10.91 5.96
CA THR A 51 7.51 -12.19 6.48
C THR A 51 6.46 -12.81 5.55
N GLN A 52 6.42 -12.36 4.29
CA GLN A 52 5.45 -12.79 3.27
C GLN A 52 3.98 -12.57 3.66
N LYS A 53 3.71 -11.69 4.64
CA LYS A 53 2.35 -11.33 5.02
C LYS A 53 1.82 -10.25 4.10
N LEU A 54 0.64 -10.49 3.54
CA LEU A 54 -0.11 -9.51 2.79
C LEU A 54 -0.79 -8.53 3.76
N HIS A 55 -0.61 -7.25 3.48
CA HIS A 55 -1.34 -6.17 4.12
C HIS A 55 -1.89 -5.26 3.04
N GLU A 56 -3.20 -5.07 3.03
CA GLU A 56 -3.86 -4.25 2.03
C GLU A 56 -4.79 -3.20 2.65
N TYR A 57 -4.96 -2.11 1.92
CA TYR A 57 -6.03 -1.14 2.11
C TYR A 57 -6.73 -0.97 0.78
N ILE A 58 -8.06 -0.93 0.82
CA ILE A 58 -8.86 -0.57 -0.33
C ILE A 58 -9.97 0.40 0.08
N SER A 59 -10.26 1.34 -0.80
CA SER A 59 -11.37 2.27 -0.60
C SER A 59 -12.69 1.51 -0.44
N PRO A 60 -13.57 1.89 0.50
CA PRO A 60 -14.77 1.09 0.81
C PRO A 60 -15.74 0.86 -0.35
N SER A 61 -15.72 1.73 -1.37
CA SER A 61 -16.63 1.70 -2.52
C SER A 61 -16.13 0.86 -3.70
N ILE A 62 -14.97 0.20 -3.58
CA ILE A 62 -14.35 -0.54 -4.69
C ILE A 62 -13.66 -1.82 -4.20
N THR A 63 -13.65 -2.84 -5.05
CA THR A 63 -12.93 -4.11 -4.83
C THR A 63 -11.57 -4.10 -5.51
N THR A 64 -10.64 -4.95 -5.06
CA THR A 64 -9.28 -5.02 -5.60
C THR A 64 -9.31 -5.34 -7.10
N LYS A 65 -10.20 -6.25 -7.51
CA LYS A 65 -10.45 -6.56 -8.91
C LYS A 65 -10.86 -5.33 -9.71
N GLN A 66 -11.83 -4.54 -9.23
CA GLN A 66 -12.29 -3.35 -9.94
C GLN A 66 -11.19 -2.29 -10.10
N VAL A 67 -10.28 -2.14 -9.12
CA VAL A 67 -9.12 -1.26 -9.24
C VAL A 67 -8.17 -1.75 -10.34
N LEU A 68 -7.85 -3.05 -10.36
CA LEU A 68 -7.00 -3.64 -11.39
C LEU A 68 -7.65 -3.55 -12.77
N ASP A 69 -8.95 -3.83 -12.88
CA ASP A 69 -9.71 -3.69 -14.12
C ASP A 69 -9.70 -2.24 -14.62
N GLN A 70 -9.84 -1.26 -13.73
CA GLN A 70 -9.76 0.16 -14.07
C GLN A 70 -8.35 0.56 -14.50
N TYR A 71 -7.32 0.05 -13.82
CA TYR A 71 -5.91 0.27 -14.17
C TYR A 71 -5.61 -0.23 -15.58
N GLN A 72 -5.97 -1.48 -15.89
CA GLN A 72 -5.80 -2.07 -17.22
C GLN A 72 -6.52 -1.27 -18.30
N ARG A 73 -7.80 -0.94 -18.10
CA ARG A 73 -8.58 -0.13 -19.05
C ARG A 73 -7.97 1.26 -19.29
N THR A 74 -7.47 1.90 -18.23
CA THR A 74 -6.93 3.27 -18.31
C THR A 74 -5.58 3.31 -19.03
N LEU A 75 -4.73 2.29 -18.82
CA LEU A 75 -3.40 2.24 -19.43
C LEU A 75 -3.34 1.42 -20.74
N GLY A 76 -4.42 0.72 -21.10
CA GLY A 76 -4.44 -0.17 -22.26
C GLY A 76 -3.50 -1.36 -22.11
N VAL A 77 -3.26 -1.82 -20.89
CA VAL A 77 -2.36 -2.95 -20.60
C VAL A 77 -3.15 -4.19 -20.18
N ASP A 78 -2.66 -5.36 -20.58
CA ASP A 78 -3.11 -6.64 -20.05
C ASP A 78 -2.09 -7.13 -19.01
N ILE A 79 -2.48 -7.13 -17.74
CA ILE A 79 -1.62 -7.62 -16.64
C ILE A 79 -1.83 -9.11 -16.36
N TRP A 80 -2.81 -9.74 -17.02
CA TRP A 80 -3.11 -11.16 -16.91
C TRP A 80 -2.38 -11.99 -17.96
N THR A 81 -1.92 -11.37 -19.06
CA THR A 81 -0.98 -12.02 -19.98
C THR A 81 0.32 -12.33 -19.24
N THR A 82 0.49 -13.59 -18.88
CA THR A 82 1.74 -14.13 -18.39
C THR A 82 2.80 -13.86 -19.43
N HIS A 83 3.84 -13.09 -19.06
CA HIS A 83 5.07 -13.01 -19.83
C HIS A 83 5.81 -14.34 -19.67
N TYR A 84 5.27 -15.42 -20.23
CA TYR A 84 6.04 -16.61 -20.55
C TYR A 84 6.68 -16.37 -21.92
N GLN A 85 7.89 -15.78 -21.89
CA GLN A 85 8.92 -16.00 -22.88
C GLN A 85 10.10 -16.65 -22.19
#